data_AF-A0A7Y2BFD6-F1
#
_entry.id   AF-A0A7Y2BFD6-F1
#
_cell.length_a   1.000
_cell.length_b   1.000
_cell.length_c   1.000
_cell.angle_alpha   90.00
_cell.angle_beta   90.00
_cell.angle_gamma   90.00
#
_symmetry.space_group_name_H-M   'P 1'
#
loop_
_entity.id
_entity.type
_entity.pdbx_description
1 polymer ?
#
loop_
_entity_poly.entity_id
_entity_poly.type
_entity_poly.pdbx_seq_one_letter_code
_entity_poly.pdbx_strand_id
1 'polypeptide(L)'
;EEARSIGVGFSPGDGSYDQPYFYVTPWPYPEASSLPRLTKGAEWHRSGWTGAVLTAERLLSVPPAEQEQTARGALRRAVAASHEVLGR
;
A
#
# COMPACT_ATOMS: atom_id res chain seq x y z
N GLU A 1 13.85 17.77 -4.16
CA GLU A 1 14.37 17.06 -2.98
C GLU A 1 14.67 15.63 -3.40
N GLU A 2 15.92 15.15 -3.23
CA GLU A 2 16.36 13.80 -3.66
C GLU A 2 16.26 12.75 -2.54
N ALA A 3 15.67 13.12 -1.40
CA ALA A 3 15.54 12.24 -0.25
C ALA A 3 14.56 11.10 -0.55
N ARG A 4 15.01 9.86 -0.36
CA ARG A 4 14.13 8.69 -0.40
C ARG A 4 13.23 8.67 0.83
N SER A 5 11.95 8.40 0.63
CA SER A 5 10.96 8.33 1.71
C SER A 5 9.96 7.21 1.49
N ILE A 6 9.25 6.84 2.56
CA ILE A 6 8.10 5.94 2.50
C ILE A 6 6.96 6.68 3.19
N GLY A 7 5.95 7.07 2.41
CA GLY A 7 4.72 7.65 2.95
C GLY A 7 3.76 6.54 3.35
N VAL A 8 3.13 6.67 4.52
CA VAL A 8 2.05 5.79 4.98
C VAL A 8 0.86 6.68 5.31
N GLY A 9 -0.32 6.35 4.80
CA GLY A 9 -1.49 7.18 5.03
C GLY A 9 -2.81 6.45 4.80
N PHE A 10 -3.87 7.22 4.97
CA PHE A 10 -5.24 6.82 4.78
C PHE A 10 -5.95 7.90 3.98
N SER A 11 -6.73 7.50 2.99
CA SER A 11 -7.62 8.37 2.25
C SER A 11 -9.06 7.95 2.54
N PRO A 12 -9.99 8.90 2.77
CA PRO A 12 -11.43 8.58 2.85
C PRO A 12 -12.01 8.18 1.48
N GLY A 13 -11.25 8.34 0.40
CA GLY A 13 -11.65 8.19 -0.99
C GLY A 13 -11.16 9.38 -1.81
N ASP A 14 -10.84 9.15 -3.08
CA ASP A 14 -10.34 10.14 -4.02
C ASP A 14 -10.66 9.75 -5.48
N GLY A 15 -10.02 10.39 -6.46
CA GLY A 15 -10.21 10.06 -7.87
C GLY A 15 -9.66 8.69 -8.29
N SER A 16 -8.85 8.04 -7.46
CA SER A 16 -8.32 6.68 -7.70
C SER A 16 -9.24 5.60 -7.15
N TYR A 17 -9.83 5.85 -5.97
CA TYR A 17 -10.75 4.93 -5.28
C TYR A 17 -11.91 5.71 -4.66
N ASP A 18 -13.14 5.36 -5.00
CA ASP A 18 -14.37 5.96 -4.47
C ASP A 18 -14.75 5.45 -3.05
N GLN A 19 -13.80 4.83 -2.37
CA GLN A 19 -13.94 4.23 -1.05
C GLN A 19 -12.69 4.50 -0.19
N PRO A 20 -12.77 4.39 1.14
CA PRO A 20 -11.60 4.58 1.97
C PRO A 20 -10.51 3.52 1.71
N TYR A 21 -9.25 3.90 1.84
CA TYR A 21 -8.12 2.97 1.70
C TYR A 21 -6.89 3.43 2.47
N PHE A 22 -6.10 2.46 2.92
CA PHE A 22 -4.73 2.69 3.37
C PHE A 22 -3.78 2.64 2.19
N TYR A 23 -2.72 3.45 2.22
CA TYR A 23 -1.65 3.39 1.24
C TYR A 23 -0.26 3.43 1.86
N VAL A 24 0.69 2.79 1.17
CA VAL A 24 2.12 2.91 1.43
C VAL A 24 2.82 3.23 0.12
N THR A 25 3.52 4.37 0.05
CA THR A 25 4.13 4.89 -1.18
C THR A 25 5.63 5.07 -1.00
N PRO A 26 6.49 4.31 -1.73
CA PRO A 26 7.90 4.64 -1.83
C PRO A 26 8.11 5.89 -2.69
N TRP A 27 9.08 6.72 -2.35
CA TRP A 27 9.55 7.84 -3.17
C TRP A 27 11.09 7.79 -3.33
N PRO A 28 11.64 7.98 -4.54
CA PRO A 28 10.95 8.14 -5.82
C PRO A 28 10.13 6.90 -6.21
N TYR A 29 9.14 7.07 -7.09
CA TYR A 29 8.35 5.93 -7.55
C TYR A 29 9.25 4.91 -8.27
N PRO A 30 9.25 3.64 -7.84
CA PRO A 30 10.01 2.60 -8.50
C PRO A 30 9.37 2.24 -9.85
N GLU A 31 10.16 1.64 -10.73
CA GLU A 31 9.70 1.11 -12.00
C GLU A 31 8.65 0.00 -11.77
N ALA A 32 7.61 -0.03 -12.60
CA ALA A 32 6.52 -0.98 -12.43
C ALA A 32 6.99 -2.45 -12.50
N SER A 33 8.07 -2.73 -13.26
CA SER A 33 8.67 -4.05 -13.38
C SER A 33 9.50 -4.48 -12.16
N SER A 34 9.88 -3.55 -11.28
CA SER A 34 10.64 -3.86 -10.05
C SER A 34 9.76 -4.07 -8.83
N LEU A 35 8.43 -3.93 -8.97
CA LEU A 35 7.50 -4.08 -7.85
C LEU A 35 7.36 -5.55 -7.44
N PRO A 36 7.71 -5.93 -6.20
CA PRO A 36 7.55 -7.30 -5.73
C PRO A 36 6.06 -7.62 -5.53
N ARG A 37 5.72 -8.90 -5.51
CA ARG A 37 4.33 -9.31 -5.25
C ARG A 37 3.94 -9.00 -3.80
N LEU A 38 2.91 -8.19 -3.62
CA LEU A 38 2.28 -8.01 -2.30
C LEU A 38 1.42 -9.23 -1.98
N THR A 39 1.75 -9.94 -0.91
CA THR A 39 0.96 -11.07 -0.45
C THR A 39 -0.11 -10.58 0.52
N LYS A 40 -1.34 -11.11 0.40
CA LYS A 40 -2.46 -10.98 1.34
C LYS A 40 -2.79 -9.52 1.75
N GLY A 41 -3.85 -8.95 1.18
CA GLY A 41 -4.51 -7.75 1.70
C GLY A 41 -4.22 -6.45 0.95
N ALA A 42 -3.02 -6.23 0.41
CA ALA A 42 -2.70 -5.03 -0.36
C ALA A 42 -2.29 -5.34 -1.81
N GLU A 43 -2.50 -4.38 -2.72
CA GLU A 43 -2.17 -4.46 -4.13
C GLU A 43 -1.48 -3.18 -4.61
N TRP A 44 -0.60 -3.28 -5.61
CA TRP A 44 0.08 -2.09 -6.15
C TRP A 44 -0.85 -1.27 -7.04
N HIS A 45 -1.10 -0.03 -6.63
CA HIS A 45 -1.58 1.03 -7.48
C HIS A 45 -0.42 1.58 -8.35
N ARG A 46 -0.71 1.94 -9.61
CA ARG A 46 0.30 2.34 -10.62
C ARG A 46 -0.12 3.51 -11.51
N SER A 47 -1.33 4.07 -11.33
CA SER A 47 -1.90 5.06 -12.25
C SER A 47 -1.79 6.47 -11.69
N GLY A 48 -0.78 7.22 -12.11
CA GLY A 48 -0.52 8.59 -11.62
C GLY A 48 0.31 8.64 -10.33
N TRP A 49 0.30 7.58 -9.53
CA TRP A 49 1.21 7.34 -8.42
C TRP A 49 1.50 5.85 -8.26
N THR A 50 2.57 5.51 -7.53
CA THR A 50 2.91 4.11 -7.23
C THR A 50 2.87 3.87 -5.73
N GLY A 51 2.01 2.96 -5.29
CA GLY A 51 1.92 2.60 -3.87
C GLY A 51 1.07 1.37 -3.61
N ALA A 52 1.33 0.70 -2.50
CA ALA A 52 0.57 -0.45 -2.04
C ALA A 52 -0.73 0.02 -1.38
N VAL A 53 -1.87 -0.52 -1.80
CA VAL A 53 -3.21 -0.11 -1.37
C VAL A 53 -3.95 -1.26 -0.71
N LEU A 54 -4.53 -1.01 0.47
CA LEU A 54 -5.54 -1.85 1.11
C LEU A 54 -6.86 -1.07 1.15
N THR A 55 -7.85 -1.47 0.35
CA THR A 55 -9.17 -0.84 0.34
C THR A 55 -10.02 -1.25 1.55
N ALA A 56 -10.96 -0.38 1.94
CA ALA A 56 -11.93 -0.66 2.99
C ALA A 56 -12.77 -1.90 2.66
N GLU A 57 -13.24 -2.04 1.41
CA GLU A 57 -13.97 -3.23 0.96
C GLU A 57 -13.17 -4.51 1.23
N ARG A 58 -11.88 -4.53 0.89
CA ARG A 58 -11.04 -5.71 1.12
C ARG A 58 -10.80 -5.97 2.61
N LEU A 59 -10.61 -4.93 3.40
CA LEU A 59 -10.49 -5.04 4.85
C LEU A 59 -11.78 -5.54 5.50
N LEU A 60 -12.94 -5.08 5.06
CA LEU A 60 -14.23 -5.46 5.61
C LEU A 60 -14.74 -6.81 5.11
N SER A 61 -14.11 -7.37 4.07
CA SER A 61 -14.43 -8.71 3.55
C SER A 61 -13.98 -9.87 4.46
N VAL A 62 -13.13 -9.60 5.46
CA VAL A 62 -12.72 -10.60 6.46
C VAL A 62 -13.53 -10.42 7.76
N PRO A 63 -13.66 -11.46 8.61
CA PRO A 63 -14.37 -11.36 9.88
C PRO A 63 -13.85 -10.20 10.74
N PRO A 64 -14.70 -9.49 11.52
CA PRO A 64 -14.28 -8.36 12.36
C PRO A 64 -13.07 -8.65 13.26
N ALA A 65 -12.98 -9.88 13.80
CA ALA A 65 -11.86 -10.31 14.62
C ALA A 65 -10.50 -10.39 13.87
N GLU A 66 -10.52 -10.46 12.54
CA GLU A 66 -9.32 -10.57 11.69
C GLU A 66 -8.91 -9.24 11.05
N GLN A 67 -9.74 -8.19 11.16
CA GLN A 67 -9.53 -6.92 10.46
C GLN A 67 -8.25 -6.20 10.91
N GLU A 68 -8.03 -6.08 12.23
CA GLU A 68 -6.80 -5.46 12.75
C GLU A 68 -5.54 -6.20 12.27
N GLN A 69 -5.55 -7.53 12.36
CA GLN A 69 -4.44 -8.36 11.91
C GLN A 69 -4.20 -8.21 10.39
N THR A 70 -5.28 -8.12 9.62
CA THR A 70 -5.24 -7.93 8.17
C THR A 70 -4.64 -6.57 7.81
N ALA A 71 -5.13 -5.48 8.42
CA ALA A 71 -4.62 -4.13 8.21
C ALA A 71 -3.15 -4.00 8.61
N ARG A 72 -2.80 -4.41 9.84
CA ARG A 72 -1.42 -4.39 10.33
C ARG A 72 -0.49 -5.24 9.45
N GLY A 73 -0.95 -6.41 9.03
CA GLY A 73 -0.20 -7.31 8.17
C GLY A 73 0.06 -6.71 6.79
N ALA A 74 -0.95 -6.11 6.18
CA ALA A 74 -0.85 -5.47 4.87
C ALA A 74 0.12 -4.29 4.90
N LEU A 75 -0.02 -3.39 5.89
CA LEU A 75 0.89 -2.24 6.07
C LEU A 75 2.34 -2.70 6.31
N ARG A 76 2.56 -3.69 7.18
CA ARG A 76 3.92 -4.22 7.45
C ARG A 76 4.57 -4.76 6.17
N ARG A 77 3.83 -5.54 5.38
CA ARG A 77 4.35 -6.11 4.12
C ARG A 77 4.59 -5.04 3.06
N ALA A 78 3.71 -4.05 2.97
CA ALA A 78 3.86 -2.94 2.04
C ALA A 78 5.08 -2.05 2.37
N VAL A 79 5.34 -1.78 3.65
CA VAL A 79 6.56 -1.08 4.09
C VAL A 79 7.81 -1.91 3.77
N ALA A 80 7.80 -3.21 4.05
CA ALA A 80 8.92 -4.09 3.72
C ALA A 80 9.20 -4.14 2.20
N ALA A 81 8.15 -4.24 1.38
CA ALA A 81 8.27 -4.17 -0.07
C ALA A 81 8.79 -2.81 -0.57
N SER A 82 8.41 -1.72 0.11
CA SER A 82 8.92 -0.38 -0.18
C SER A 82 10.41 -0.24 0.16
N HIS A 83 10.89 -0.88 1.23
CA HIS A 83 12.32 -0.97 1.53
C HIS A 83 13.10 -1.71 0.45
N GLU A 84 12.59 -2.87 0.03
CA GLU A 84 13.20 -3.70 -1.02
C GLU A 84 13.42 -2.90 -2.32
N VAL A 85 12.38 -2.22 -2.82
CA VAL A 85 12.47 -1.46 -4.07
C VAL A 85 13.31 -0.18 -3.95
N LEU A 86 13.50 0.35 -2.74
CA LEU A 86 14.37 1.50 -2.48
C LEU A 86 15.81 1.10 -2.14
N GLY A 87 16.12 -0.21 -2.10
CA GLY A 87 17.43 -0.75 -1.76
C GLY A 87 17.83 -0.51 -0.30
N ARG A 88 16.90 -0.71 0.65
CA ARG A 88 17.11 -0.57 2.09
C ARG A 88 16.81 -1.85 2.85
#